data_AF-A0A3N1P9D1-F1
#
_entry.id   AF-A0A3N1P9D1-F1
#
_cell.length_a   1.000
_cell.length_b   1.000
_cell.length_c   1.000
_cell.angle_alpha   90.00
_cell.angle_beta   90.00
_cell.angle_gamma   90.00
#
_symmetry.space_group_name_H-M   'P 1'
#
loop_
_entity.id
_entity.type
_entity.pdbx_description
1 polymer ?
#
loop_
_entity_poly.entity_id
_entity_poly.type
_entity_poly.pdbx_seq_one_letter_code
_entity_poly.pdbx_strand_id
1 'polypeptide(L)'
;MKKSLLALASLLLCGQALAADVYSNQEYCALKGAVSQRYLAAYAGKLGYAPSRQECRLLKASNVTASKNAWDFQGNKALQGSVVRLPVAVVTKLRAMPPKARAEALSAH
;
A
#
# COMPACT_ATOMS: atom_id res chain seq x y z
N MET A 1 60.73 -3.86 -11.95
CA MET A 1 59.75 -4.72 -11.24
C MET A 1 58.36 -4.15 -11.46
N LYS A 2 57.56 -4.78 -12.31
CA LYS A 2 56.22 -4.33 -12.72
C LYS A 2 55.22 -4.81 -11.67
N LYS A 3 54.64 -3.89 -10.89
CA LYS A 3 53.56 -4.22 -9.95
C LYS A 3 52.23 -4.04 -10.69
N SER A 4 51.65 -5.16 -11.11
CA SER A 4 50.27 -5.22 -11.62
C SER A 4 49.31 -4.79 -10.51
N LEU A 5 48.61 -3.69 -10.72
CA LEU A 5 47.44 -3.28 -9.95
C LEU A 5 46.19 -3.69 -10.74
N LEU A 6 45.88 -4.99 -10.67
CA LEU A 6 44.58 -5.54 -11.03
C LEU A 6 43.86 -5.82 -9.71
N ALA A 7 42.88 -4.99 -9.34
CA ALA A 7 41.64 -5.38 -8.67
C ALA A 7 40.86 -4.14 -8.19
N LEU A 8 39.53 -4.30 -8.11
CA LEU A 8 38.51 -3.36 -7.61
C LEU A 8 38.03 -2.26 -8.56
N ALA A 9 37.46 -2.65 -9.70
CA ALA A 9 36.44 -1.83 -10.39
C ALA A 9 35.13 -2.60 -10.56
N SER A 10 34.82 -3.49 -9.62
CA SER A 10 33.59 -4.27 -9.58
C SER A 10 32.67 -3.69 -8.52
N LEU A 11 31.40 -3.46 -8.90
CA LEU A 11 30.24 -3.15 -8.04
C LEU A 11 29.96 -1.66 -7.80
N LEU A 12 29.68 -0.91 -8.86
CA LEU A 12 28.76 0.24 -8.79
C LEU A 12 27.66 0.07 -9.84
N LEU A 13 27.02 -1.09 -9.83
CA LEU A 13 25.71 -1.27 -10.45
C LEU A 13 24.67 -1.16 -9.34
N CYS A 14 24.48 0.06 -8.82
CA CYS A 14 23.28 0.38 -8.05
C CYS A 14 22.11 0.27 -9.03
N GLY A 15 21.45 -0.89 -9.04
CA GLY A 15 20.18 -1.09 -9.71
C GLY A 15 19.17 -0.09 -9.15
N GLN A 16 18.97 1.01 -9.86
CA GLN A 16 17.87 1.91 -9.61
C GLN A 16 16.63 1.18 -10.11
N ALA A 17 16.05 0.34 -9.25
CA ALA A 17 14.69 -0.08 -9.44
C ALA A 17 13.85 1.19 -9.39
N LEU A 18 13.61 1.79 -10.56
CA LEU A 18 12.59 2.80 -10.76
C LEU A 18 11.29 2.09 -10.35
N ALA A 19 10.88 2.29 -9.10
CA ALA A 19 9.52 2.01 -8.70
C ALA A 19 8.68 2.82 -9.68
N ALA A 20 8.05 2.14 -10.64
CA ALA A 20 7.07 2.78 -11.47
C ALA A 20 5.99 3.25 -10.50
N ASP A 21 5.96 4.55 -10.20
CA ASP A 21 4.96 5.13 -9.33
C ASP A 21 3.59 4.81 -9.92
N VAL A 22 2.89 3.85 -9.31
CA VAL A 22 1.55 3.46 -9.75
C VAL A 22 0.58 4.45 -9.12
N TYR A 23 0.19 5.46 -9.90
CA TYR A 23 -0.81 6.43 -9.48
C TYR A 23 -2.20 5.78 -9.52
N SER A 24 -2.98 5.96 -8.45
CA SER A 24 -4.31 5.37 -8.34
C SER A 24 -5.39 6.43 -8.09
N ASN A 25 -6.57 6.17 -8.64
CA ASN A 25 -7.75 6.99 -8.37
C ASN A 25 -8.16 6.97 -6.89
N GLN A 26 -7.89 5.87 -6.18
CA GLN A 26 -8.16 5.73 -4.75
C GLN A 26 -7.31 6.70 -3.93
N GLU A 27 -6.01 6.75 -4.20
CA GLU A 27 -5.09 7.66 -3.51
C GLU A 27 -5.39 9.12 -3.86
N TYR A 28 -5.64 9.45 -5.13
CA TYR A 28 -6.10 10.78 -5.53
C TYR A 28 -7.32 11.23 -4.71
N CYS A 29 -8.33 10.35 -4.57
CA CYS A 29 -9.55 10.65 -3.82
C CYS A 29 -9.35 10.69 -2.30
N ALA A 30 -8.29 10.09 -1.77
CA ALA A 30 -7.88 10.20 -0.37
C ALA A 30 -7.15 11.52 -0.10
N LEU A 31 -6.29 11.96 -1.03
CA LEU A 31 -5.54 13.22 -0.93
C LEU A 31 -6.42 14.45 -1.19
N LYS A 32 -7.55 14.29 -1.88
CA LYS A 32 -8.52 15.35 -2.17
C LYS A 32 -9.05 16.00 -0.88
N GLY A 33 -8.56 17.20 -0.58
CA GLY A 33 -8.91 17.99 0.61
C GLY A 33 -7.85 17.97 1.72
N ALA A 34 -6.80 17.14 1.60
CA ALA A 34 -5.69 17.06 2.54
C ALA A 34 -4.40 17.73 2.03
N VAL A 35 -4.31 17.99 0.73
CA VAL A 35 -3.13 18.57 0.07
C VAL A 35 -3.48 19.82 -0.74
N SER A 36 -2.47 20.58 -1.12
CA SER A 36 -2.65 21.76 -1.97
C SER A 36 -3.22 21.40 -3.34
N GLN A 37 -3.98 22.33 -3.93
CA GLN A 37 -4.57 22.16 -5.26
C GLN A 37 -3.50 21.91 -6.34
N ARG A 38 -2.32 22.53 -6.21
CA ARG A 38 -1.19 22.33 -7.13
C ARG A 38 -0.66 20.90 -7.08
N TYR A 39 -0.53 20.33 -5.89
CA TYR A 39 -0.14 18.93 -5.73
C TYR A 39 -1.18 18.01 -6.37
N LEU A 40 -2.46 18.25 -6.09
CA LEU A 40 -3.55 17.41 -6.61
C LEU A 40 -3.63 17.46 -8.14
N ALA A 41 -3.37 18.63 -8.75
CA ALA A 41 -3.29 18.78 -10.20
C ALA A 41 -2.10 18.01 -10.82
N ALA A 42 -0.93 18.05 -10.17
CA ALA A 42 0.22 17.27 -10.61
C ALA A 42 -0.05 15.76 -10.55
N TYR A 43 -0.70 15.31 -9.46
CA TYR A 43 -1.12 13.91 -9.32
C TYR A 43 -2.10 13.51 -10.43
N ALA A 44 -3.12 14.34 -10.72
CA ALA A 44 -4.03 14.09 -11.84
C ALA A 44 -3.30 13.99 -13.19
N GLY A 45 -2.27 14.83 -13.40
CA GLY A 45 -1.43 14.75 -14.60
C GLY A 45 -0.67 13.43 -14.72
N LYS A 46 -0.19 12.88 -13.60
CA LYS A 46 0.45 11.55 -13.56
C LYS A 46 -0.53 10.40 -13.72
N LEU A 47 -1.74 10.54 -13.18
CA LEU A 47 -2.83 9.58 -13.32
C LEU A 47 -3.43 9.57 -14.75
N GLY A 48 -3.23 10.64 -15.52
CA GLY A 48 -3.78 10.84 -16.85
C GLY A 48 -5.19 11.42 -16.89
N TYR A 49 -5.83 11.60 -15.72
CA TYR A 49 -7.11 12.29 -15.59
C TYR A 49 -7.35 12.75 -14.14
N ALA A 50 -8.32 13.64 -13.95
CA ALA A 50 -8.74 14.11 -12.63
C ALA A 50 -10.09 13.48 -12.23
N PRO A 51 -10.11 12.53 -11.27
CA PRO A 51 -11.36 11.94 -10.79
C PRO A 51 -12.39 12.96 -10.30
N SER A 52 -13.62 12.82 -10.79
CA SER A 52 -14.78 13.62 -10.42
C SER A 52 -15.17 13.42 -8.96
N ARG A 53 -16.06 14.29 -8.46
CA ARG A 53 -16.61 14.13 -7.10
C ARG A 53 -17.43 12.84 -6.96
N GLN A 54 -18.11 12.41 -8.02
CA GLN A 54 -18.93 11.21 -8.00
C GLN A 54 -18.08 9.94 -8.01
N GLU A 55 -17.03 9.87 -8.83
CA GLU A 55 -16.08 8.75 -8.82
C GLU A 55 -15.41 8.58 -7.45
N CYS A 56 -14.96 9.68 -6.84
CA CYS A 56 -14.41 9.61 -5.49
C CYS A 56 -15.43 9.13 -4.44
N ARG A 57 -16.72 9.43 -4.63
CA ARG A 57 -17.78 8.94 -3.74
C ARG A 57 -18.00 7.43 -3.91
N LEU A 58 -18.03 6.95 -5.15
CA LEU A 58 -18.18 5.53 -5.47
C LEU A 58 -17.00 4.72 -4.93
N LEU A 59 -15.76 5.19 -5.12
CA LEU A 59 -14.56 4.53 -4.59
C LEU A 59 -14.56 4.44 -3.06
N LYS A 60 -15.11 5.46 -2.37
CA LYS A 60 -15.29 5.41 -0.91
C LYS A 60 -16.37 4.40 -0.52
N ALA A 61 -17.49 4.35 -1.24
CA ALA A 61 -18.58 3.43 -0.98
C ALA A 61 -18.18 1.95 -1.18
N SER A 62 -17.39 1.64 -2.22
CA SER A 62 -16.89 0.28 -2.49
C SER A 62 -16.01 -0.28 -1.37
N ASN A 63 -15.35 0.59 -0.59
CA ASN A 63 -14.59 0.16 0.59
C ASN A 63 -15.48 -0.20 1.79
N VAL A 64 -16.75 0.24 1.81
CA VAL A 64 -17.71 -0.04 2.89
C VAL A 64 -18.43 -1.38 2.68
N THR A 65 -18.50 -1.87 1.44
CA THR A 65 -19.11 -3.16 1.09
C THR A 65 -18.19 -4.37 1.28
N ALA A 66 -16.95 -4.18 1.74
CA ALA A 66 -16.14 -5.27 2.26
C ALA A 66 -16.87 -5.85 3.49
N SER A 67 -17.46 -7.03 3.30
CA SER A 67 -18.40 -7.71 4.20
C SER A 67 -17.98 -7.61 5.67
N LYS A 68 -18.81 -6.93 6.48
CA LYS A 68 -18.71 -6.89 7.95
C LYS A 68 -18.79 -8.29 8.62
N ASN A 69 -19.23 -9.32 7.88
CA ASN A 69 -19.41 -10.69 8.39
C ASN A 69 -18.24 -11.63 8.04
N ALA A 70 -17.42 -11.27 7.05
CA ALA A 70 -16.12 -11.91 6.89
C ALA A 70 -15.17 -11.19 7.83
N TRP A 71 -14.49 -11.91 8.72
CA TRP A 71 -13.33 -11.33 9.41
C TRP A 71 -12.29 -11.00 8.35
N ASP A 72 -12.38 -9.77 7.85
CA ASP A 72 -11.53 -9.20 6.84
C ASP A 72 -10.75 -8.10 7.51
N PHE A 73 -9.56 -8.44 7.99
CA PHE A 73 -8.58 -7.45 8.40
C PHE A 73 -8.16 -6.67 7.15
N GLN A 74 -8.97 -5.68 6.80
CA GLN A 74 -8.84 -4.80 5.64
C GLN A 74 -8.37 -5.47 4.34
N GLY A 75 -8.80 -6.67 3.98
CA GLY A 75 -8.42 -7.32 2.72
C GLY A 75 -6.94 -7.68 2.64
N ASN A 76 -6.28 -7.93 3.77
CA ASN A 76 -4.82 -8.02 3.85
C ASN A 76 -4.13 -6.68 3.51
N LYS A 77 -4.78 -5.53 3.72
CA LYS A 77 -4.10 -4.23 3.68
C LYS A 77 -3.12 -4.14 4.84
N ALA A 78 -1.99 -3.50 4.57
CA ALA A 78 -1.03 -3.21 5.60
C ALA A 78 -1.65 -2.23 6.62
N LEU A 79 -1.22 -2.34 7.88
CA LEU A 79 -1.65 -1.42 8.95
C LEU A 79 -1.43 0.04 8.52
N GLN A 80 -2.23 0.98 9.02
CA GLN A 80 -1.99 2.40 8.74
C GLN A 80 -0.56 2.79 9.12
N GLY A 81 0.19 3.33 8.15
CA GLY A 81 1.62 3.68 8.32
C GLY A 81 2.61 2.53 8.16
N SER A 82 2.15 1.31 7.87
CA SER A 82 2.99 0.14 7.61
C SER A 82 2.90 -0.31 6.16
N VAL A 83 3.99 -0.84 5.61
CA VAL A 83 4.02 -1.55 4.31
C VAL A 83 3.89 -3.07 4.49
N VAL A 84 3.91 -3.55 5.74
CA VAL A 84 3.99 -4.99 6.07
C VAL A 84 2.58 -5.55 6.20
N ARG A 85 2.33 -6.62 5.44
CA ARG A 85 1.10 -7.42 5.49
C ARG A 85 1.31 -8.63 6.40
N LEU A 86 0.23 -9.14 6.99
CA LEU A 86 0.31 -10.39 7.73
C LEU A 86 0.58 -11.55 6.75
N PRO A 87 1.47 -12.50 7.09
CA PRO A 87 1.69 -13.68 6.27
C PRO A 87 0.38 -14.49 6.09
N VAL A 88 0.18 -15.08 4.91
CA VAL A 88 -1.03 -15.85 4.58
C VAL A 88 -1.31 -16.94 5.63
N ALA A 89 -0.28 -17.62 6.12
CA ALA A 89 -0.43 -18.65 7.16
C ALA A 89 -1.02 -18.10 8.47
N VAL A 90 -0.67 -16.86 8.85
CA VAL A 90 -1.19 -16.19 10.04
C VAL A 90 -2.66 -15.81 9.82
N VAL A 91 -2.99 -15.29 8.64
CA VAL A 91 -4.38 -14.96 8.27
C VAL A 91 -5.26 -16.22 8.30
N THR A 92 -4.79 -17.34 7.77
CA THR A 92 -5.51 -18.61 7.79
C THR A 92 -5.75 -19.12 9.22
N LYS A 93 -4.74 -19.05 10.09
CA LYS A 93 -4.88 -19.43 11.49
C LYS A 93 -5.89 -18.56 12.22
N LEU A 94 -5.83 -17.23 12.05
CA LEU A 94 -6.77 -16.31 12.67
C LEU A 94 -8.21 -16.52 12.16
N ARG A 95 -8.41 -16.87 10.88
CA ARG A 95 -9.74 -17.21 10.35
C ARG A 95 -10.33 -18.46 10.99
N ALA A 96 -9.50 -19.45 11.29
CA ALA A 96 -9.92 -20.70 11.92
C ALA A 96 -10.23 -20.54 13.42
N MET A 97 -9.85 -19.41 14.05
CA MET A 97 -10.12 -19.18 15.46
C MET A 97 -11.56 -18.77 15.74
N PRO A 98 -12.13 -19.19 16.88
CA PRO A 98 -13.38 -18.66 17.40
C PRO A 98 -13.31 -17.13 17.62
N PRO A 99 -14.41 -16.39 17.47
CA PRO A 99 -14.41 -14.92 17.53
C PRO A 99 -13.73 -14.32 18.77
N LYS A 100 -13.95 -14.93 19.95
CA LYS A 100 -13.37 -14.47 21.22
C LYS A 100 -11.84 -14.66 21.27
N ALA A 101 -11.35 -15.86 20.97
CA ALA A 101 -9.92 -16.15 20.95
C ALA A 101 -9.16 -15.31 19.91
N ARG A 102 -9.81 -15.03 18.78
CA ARG A 102 -9.28 -14.15 17.75
C ARG A 102 -9.17 -12.70 18.21
N ALA A 103 -10.17 -12.20 18.94
CA ALA A 103 -10.13 -10.85 19.50
C ALA A 103 -9.00 -10.70 20.52
N GLU A 104 -8.85 -11.67 21.42
CA GLU A 104 -7.76 -11.71 22.41
C GLU A 104 -6.37 -11.75 21.75
N ALA A 105 -6.20 -12.55 20.69
CA ALA A 105 -4.93 -12.63 19.94
C ALA A 105 -4.56 -11.32 19.23
N LEU A 106 -5.54 -10.49 18.89
CA LEU A 106 -5.33 -9.21 18.20
C LEU A 106 -5.24 -8.01 19.16
N SER A 107 -5.67 -8.17 20.41
CA SER A 107 -5.66 -7.10 21.43
C SER A 107 -4.40 -7.09 22.30
N ALA A 108 -3.43 -7.97 22.05
CA ALA A 108 -2.24 -8.14 22.89
C ALA A 108 -1.15 -7.06 22.72
N HIS A 109 -1.51 -5.85 22.29
CA HIS A 109 -0.59 -4.72 22.11
C HIS A 109 -1.16 -3.44 22.72
#